data_AF-A0A1E3VMR2-F1
#
_entry.id   AF-A0A1E3VMR2-F1
#
_cell.length_a   1.000
_cell.length_b   1.000
_cell.length_c   1.000
_cell.angle_alpha   90.00
_cell.angle_beta   90.00
_cell.angle_gamma   90.00
#
_symmetry.space_group_name_H-M   'P 1'
#
loop_
_entity.id
_entity.type
_entity.pdbx_description
1 polymer ?
#
loop_
_entity_poly.entity_id
_entity_poly.type
_entity_poly.pdbx_seq_one_letter_code
_entity_poly.pdbx_strand_id
1 'polypeptide(L)'
;MPLKPQAETRYGAPYISLHRADLHAGLLSVAKTLQAVELRPGFDLAQIEPGEKTIAARRIGGPGAEGSALIGADGLWSVVRKTVAPGATLSFSGATAYRGMLPMGDLPSPFADPVVGLWLGPKAHLVHYPVRGGEALNIVAVTEGGQEVQGWNQSGDAASLLSGFTRWCKESKSLLERVQAWRRWSLYRLPPLPYWSGGAITLLGDAAHPVLPFLAQGAGLAIEDAVTLAETLAAEPNEPAAAFHRYEVLRRPRATRLQQQSKRFGWLYHLRGPRGSPATSRFTPQRRDGTREIRLALRRNLAGSGGNAVFRAARILSP
;
A
#
# COMPACT_ATOMS: atom_id res chain seq x y z
N MET A 1 8.29 -8.88 17.11
CA MET A 1 8.94 -10.22 17.05
C MET A 1 9.21 -10.52 15.58
N PRO A 2 10.10 -11.47 15.22
CA PRO A 2 10.10 -12.01 13.86
C PRO A 2 8.70 -12.56 13.57
N LEU A 3 8.01 -11.98 12.58
CA LEU A 3 6.59 -12.27 12.33
C LEU A 3 6.37 -13.69 11.78
N LYS A 4 7.38 -14.30 11.14
CA LYS A 4 7.25 -15.54 10.35
C LYS A 4 6.59 -16.70 11.11
N PRO A 5 7.16 -17.26 12.22
CA PRO A 5 6.59 -18.46 12.83
C PRO A 5 5.20 -18.22 13.42
N GLN A 6 4.97 -17.02 13.98
CA GLN A 6 3.70 -16.66 14.60
C GLN A 6 2.59 -16.36 13.58
N ALA A 7 2.96 -15.86 12.38
CA ALA A 7 2.02 -15.69 11.28
C ALA A 7 1.61 -17.05 10.72
N GLU A 8 2.57 -17.94 10.47
CA GLU A 8 2.32 -19.30 9.96
C GLU A 8 1.38 -20.08 10.89
N THR A 9 1.68 -20.15 12.19
CA THR A 9 0.83 -20.85 13.18
C THR A 9 -0.59 -20.27 13.27
N ARG A 10 -0.76 -18.96 13.04
CA ARG A 10 -2.04 -18.26 13.27
C ARG A 10 -2.91 -18.12 12.02
N TYR A 11 -2.30 -18.01 10.85
CA TYR A 11 -2.95 -17.68 9.59
C TYR A 11 -2.73 -18.72 8.49
N GLY A 12 -1.98 -19.80 8.78
CA GLY A 12 -1.68 -20.87 7.82
C GLY A 12 -0.65 -20.50 6.75
N ALA A 13 -0.07 -19.29 6.81
CA ALA A 13 0.85 -18.77 5.80
C ALA A 13 1.92 -17.82 6.39
N PRO A 14 3.12 -17.76 5.79
CA PRO A 14 4.18 -16.84 6.19
C PRO A 14 3.86 -15.37 5.92
N TYR A 15 4.39 -14.50 6.79
CA TYR A 15 4.52 -13.08 6.46
C TYR A 15 5.80 -12.87 5.61
N ILE A 16 5.63 -12.49 4.34
CA ILE A 16 6.73 -12.30 3.39
C ILE A 16 6.81 -10.83 2.94
N SER A 17 8.02 -10.26 2.95
CA SER A 17 8.34 -9.03 2.22
C SER A 17 9.01 -9.37 0.89
N LEU A 18 8.46 -8.85 -0.22
CA LEU A 18 9.00 -9.02 -1.57
C LEU A 18 9.33 -7.65 -2.18
N HIS A 19 10.31 -7.63 -3.07
CA HIS A 19 10.54 -6.46 -3.93
C HIS A 19 9.46 -6.44 -5.03
N ARG A 20 8.86 -5.27 -5.28
CA ARG A 20 7.66 -5.14 -6.16
C ARG A 20 7.91 -5.66 -7.57
N ALA A 21 9.10 -5.40 -8.14
CA ALA A 21 9.42 -5.84 -9.49
C ALA A 21 9.49 -7.37 -9.61
N ASP A 22 9.94 -8.04 -8.55
CA ASP A 22 10.17 -9.49 -8.53
C ASP A 22 8.82 -10.23 -8.49
N LEU A 23 7.89 -9.77 -7.64
CA LEU A 23 6.50 -10.25 -7.62
C LEU A 23 5.80 -10.02 -8.97
N HIS A 24 5.95 -8.82 -9.54
CA HIS A 24 5.37 -8.49 -10.85
C HIS A 24 5.96 -9.36 -11.97
N ALA A 25 7.28 -9.59 -11.96
CA ALA A 25 7.96 -10.43 -12.94
C ALA A 25 7.49 -11.89 -12.86
N GLY A 26 7.30 -12.43 -11.65
CA GLY A 26 6.73 -13.78 -11.45
C GLY A 26 5.29 -13.90 -11.96
N LEU A 27 4.43 -12.93 -11.65
CA LEU A 27 3.05 -12.92 -12.20
C LEU A 27 3.04 -12.79 -13.73
N LEU A 28 3.91 -11.93 -14.28
CA LEU A 28 4.06 -11.75 -15.72
C LEU A 28 4.61 -13.01 -16.42
N SER A 29 5.53 -13.75 -15.79
CA SER A 29 6.05 -14.99 -16.37
C SER A 29 4.99 -16.07 -16.44
N VAL A 30 4.15 -16.20 -15.40
CA VAL A 30 2.98 -17.10 -15.43
C VAL A 30 1.97 -16.65 -16.49
N ALA A 31 1.60 -15.37 -16.53
CA ALA A 31 0.65 -14.84 -17.51
C ALA A 31 1.05 -15.13 -18.96
N LYS A 32 2.35 -15.05 -19.29
CA LYS A 32 2.89 -15.40 -20.62
C LYS A 32 2.78 -16.88 -21.00
N THR A 33 2.53 -17.78 -20.05
CA THR A 33 2.33 -19.22 -20.34
C THR A 33 0.87 -19.58 -20.58
N LEU A 34 -0.07 -18.69 -20.26
CA LEU A 34 -1.50 -18.94 -20.37
C LEU A 34 -2.00 -18.57 -21.78
N GLN A 35 -2.44 -19.57 -22.55
CA GLN A 35 -2.99 -19.37 -23.90
C GLN A 35 -4.22 -18.45 -23.92
N ALA A 36 -4.96 -18.34 -22.81
CA ALA A 36 -6.11 -17.46 -22.67
C ALA A 36 -5.76 -15.98 -22.38
N VAL A 37 -4.47 -15.60 -22.30
CA VAL A 37 -4.03 -14.26 -21.94
C VAL A 37 -3.19 -13.62 -23.05
N GLU A 38 -3.79 -12.68 -23.78
CA GLU A 38 -3.03 -11.81 -24.69
C GLU A 38 -2.47 -10.59 -23.92
N LEU A 39 -1.17 -10.33 -24.07
CA LEU A 39 -0.50 -9.19 -23.44
C LEU A 39 -0.12 -8.14 -24.49
N ARG A 40 -0.82 -7.00 -24.49
CA ARG A 40 -0.64 -5.89 -25.45
C ARG A 40 0.01 -4.66 -24.78
N PRO A 41 1.35 -4.63 -24.59
CA PRO A 41 2.04 -3.47 -24.02
C PRO A 41 1.96 -2.24 -24.94
N GLY A 42 2.09 -1.04 -24.37
CA GLY A 42 1.93 0.22 -25.09
C GLY A 42 0.47 0.56 -25.45
N PHE A 43 -0.49 -0.17 -24.90
CA PHE A 43 -1.92 0.13 -25.01
C PHE A 43 -2.31 1.15 -23.93
N ASP A 44 -2.13 2.44 -24.23
CA ASP A 44 -2.61 3.52 -23.35
C ASP A 44 -4.10 3.78 -23.63
N LEU A 45 -4.95 3.49 -22.64
CA LEU A 45 -6.40 3.65 -22.72
C LEU A 45 -6.79 5.15 -22.70
N ALA A 46 -7.40 5.61 -23.78
CA ALA A 46 -7.88 6.99 -23.94
C ALA A 46 -9.33 7.15 -23.44
N GLN A 47 -10.21 6.27 -23.91
CA GLN A 47 -11.66 6.38 -23.73
C GLN A 47 -12.30 4.99 -23.72
N ILE A 48 -13.45 4.90 -23.06
CA ILE A 48 -14.29 3.70 -22.99
C ILE A 48 -15.67 4.07 -23.54
N GLU A 49 -16.15 3.27 -24.47
CA GLU A 49 -17.46 3.40 -25.10
C GLU A 49 -18.27 2.13 -24.78
N PRO A 50 -19.20 2.17 -23.81
CA PRO A 50 -20.09 1.06 -23.53
C PRO A 50 -21.16 0.96 -24.63
N GLY A 51 -21.25 -0.19 -25.30
CA GLY A 51 -22.37 -0.58 -26.16
C GLY A 51 -23.31 -1.57 -25.47
N GLU A 52 -24.34 -2.05 -26.18
CA GLU A 52 -25.34 -2.98 -25.61
C GLU A 52 -24.77 -4.36 -25.25
N LYS A 53 -23.77 -4.84 -26.01
CA LYS A 53 -23.20 -6.20 -25.88
C LYS A 53 -21.67 -6.23 -25.76
N THR A 54 -21.01 -5.14 -26.11
CA THR A 54 -19.55 -5.01 -26.10
C THR A 54 -19.15 -3.64 -25.55
N ILE A 55 -17.93 -3.57 -25.04
CA ILE A 55 -17.30 -2.35 -24.56
C ILE A 55 -16.08 -2.10 -25.45
N ALA A 56 -16.05 -0.94 -26.11
CA ALA A 56 -14.89 -0.53 -26.90
C ALA A 56 -13.91 0.29 -26.04
N ALA A 57 -12.69 -0.20 -25.95
CA ALA A 57 -11.55 0.45 -25.32
C ALA A 57 -10.72 1.17 -26.39
N ARG A 58 -10.82 2.49 -26.49
CA ARG A 58 -10.06 3.29 -27.46
C ARG A 58 -8.64 3.54 -26.95
N ARG A 59 -7.64 3.30 -27.79
CA ARG A 59 -6.22 3.55 -27.51
C ARG A 59 -5.83 4.97 -27.93
N ILE A 60 -4.90 5.60 -27.22
CA ILE A 60 -4.27 6.84 -27.68
C ILE A 60 -3.55 6.59 -29.00
N GLY A 61 -3.89 7.34 -30.05
CA GLY A 61 -3.16 7.38 -31.32
C GLY A 61 -3.20 6.10 -32.16
N GLY A 62 -4.17 5.20 -31.97
CA GLY A 62 -4.23 3.96 -32.74
C GLY A 62 -5.47 3.10 -32.51
N PRO A 63 -5.52 1.90 -33.12
CA PRO A 63 -6.65 0.99 -32.98
C PRO A 63 -6.81 0.51 -31.53
N GLY A 64 -8.07 0.40 -31.11
CA GLY A 64 -8.46 -0.04 -29.77
C GLY A 64 -8.54 -1.55 -29.59
N ALA A 65 -9.42 -1.95 -28.68
CA ALA A 65 -9.86 -3.33 -28.44
C ALA A 65 -11.34 -3.33 -28.09
N GLU A 66 -12.03 -4.45 -28.31
CA GLU A 66 -13.43 -4.65 -27.92
C GLU A 66 -13.55 -5.96 -27.15
N GLY A 67 -14.50 -6.02 -26.20
CA GLY A 67 -14.76 -7.21 -25.40
C GLY A 67 -16.13 -7.15 -24.72
N SER A 68 -16.58 -8.26 -24.15
CA SER A 68 -17.87 -8.36 -23.43
C SER A 68 -17.84 -7.72 -22.03
N ALA A 69 -16.64 -7.51 -21.46
CA ALA A 69 -16.46 -6.93 -20.14
C ALA A 69 -15.13 -6.15 -20.04
N LEU A 70 -15.05 -5.19 -19.12
CA LEU A 70 -13.84 -4.40 -18.85
C LEU A 70 -13.51 -4.35 -17.35
N ILE A 71 -12.27 -4.66 -17.00
CA ILE A 71 -11.75 -4.60 -15.62
C ILE A 71 -10.70 -3.48 -15.53
N GLY A 72 -11.02 -2.40 -14.81
CA GLY A 72 -10.11 -1.31 -14.50
C GLY A 72 -9.15 -1.67 -13.38
N ALA A 73 -7.96 -2.18 -13.76
CA ALA A 73 -6.81 -2.39 -12.88
C ALA A 73 -5.70 -1.34 -13.11
N ASP A 74 -6.05 -0.20 -13.70
CA ASP A 74 -5.17 0.92 -14.10
C ASP A 74 -4.75 1.85 -12.94
N GLY A 75 -5.02 1.43 -11.70
CA GLY A 75 -4.44 1.96 -10.47
C GLY A 75 -4.93 3.36 -10.08
N LEU A 76 -4.12 4.06 -9.26
CA LEU A 76 -4.52 5.33 -8.63
C LEU A 76 -5.08 6.35 -9.65
N TRP A 77 -4.46 6.47 -10.82
CA TRP A 77 -4.81 7.45 -11.86
C TRP A 77 -5.89 6.98 -12.85
N SER A 78 -6.63 5.93 -12.49
CA SER A 78 -7.58 5.21 -13.34
C SER A 78 -8.42 6.10 -14.27
N VAL A 79 -8.34 5.77 -15.56
CA VAL A 79 -9.24 6.23 -16.63
C VAL A 79 -10.56 5.50 -16.51
N VAL A 80 -10.56 4.18 -16.23
CA VAL A 80 -11.79 3.37 -16.09
C VAL A 80 -12.69 3.89 -14.97
N ARG A 81 -12.11 4.36 -13.86
CA ARG A 81 -12.88 4.98 -12.76
C ARG A 81 -13.64 6.23 -13.20
N LYS A 82 -13.21 6.97 -14.22
CA LYS A 82 -13.97 8.14 -14.71
C LYS A 82 -15.30 7.73 -15.34
N THR A 83 -15.37 6.55 -15.96
CA THR A 83 -16.61 5.98 -16.51
C THR A 83 -17.51 5.41 -15.41
N VAL A 84 -16.94 4.64 -14.48
CA VAL A 84 -17.72 4.00 -13.40
C VAL A 84 -18.16 5.02 -12.34
N ALA A 85 -17.27 5.92 -11.92
CA ALA A 85 -17.45 6.87 -10.83
C ALA A 85 -16.93 8.27 -11.19
N PRO A 86 -17.62 9.01 -12.11
CA PRO A 86 -17.16 10.31 -12.59
C PRO A 86 -16.99 11.38 -11.48
N GLY A 87 -17.76 11.29 -10.39
CA GLY A 87 -17.61 12.18 -9.23
C GLY A 87 -16.44 11.87 -8.29
N ALA A 88 -15.59 10.89 -8.62
CA ALA A 88 -14.54 10.39 -7.75
C ALA A 88 -13.26 11.25 -7.78
N THR A 89 -13.19 12.27 -6.93
CA THR A 89 -12.04 13.18 -6.84
C THR A 89 -10.90 12.63 -5.96
N LEU A 90 -9.70 12.57 -6.54
CA LEU A 90 -8.46 12.38 -5.78
C LEU A 90 -8.06 13.67 -5.07
N SER A 91 -7.59 13.56 -3.84
CA SER A 91 -7.06 14.69 -3.06
C SER A 91 -5.63 14.41 -2.61
N PHE A 92 -4.74 15.39 -2.72
CA PHE A 92 -3.41 15.27 -2.13
C PHE A 92 -3.54 15.03 -0.61
N SER A 93 -2.77 14.07 -0.10
CA SER A 93 -2.91 13.67 1.31
C SER A 93 -2.32 14.68 2.28
N GLY A 94 -1.49 15.61 1.81
CA GLY A 94 -0.62 16.43 2.65
C GLY A 94 0.62 15.68 3.14
N ALA A 95 1.01 14.58 2.49
CA ALA A 95 2.20 13.80 2.82
C ALA A 95 2.92 13.30 1.57
N THR A 96 4.25 13.25 1.66
CA THR A 96 5.16 12.78 0.60
C THR A 96 5.86 11.51 1.09
N ALA A 97 5.87 10.47 0.27
CA ALA A 97 6.63 9.25 0.53
C ALA A 97 7.93 9.26 -0.27
N TYR A 98 9.00 8.81 0.37
CA TYR A 98 10.35 8.65 -0.16
C TYR A 98 10.73 7.17 -0.02
N ARG A 99 11.37 6.60 -1.05
CA ARG A 99 11.93 5.24 -1.03
C ARG A 99 13.40 5.25 -1.43
N GLY A 100 14.17 4.50 -0.68
CA GLY A 100 15.57 4.19 -0.95
C GLY A 100 15.80 2.68 -0.83
N MET A 101 16.94 2.23 -1.34
CA MET A 101 17.47 0.91 -1.04
C MET A 101 18.95 1.03 -0.69
N LEU A 102 19.41 0.22 0.24
CA LEU A 102 20.83 0.03 0.56
C LEU A 102 21.19 -1.45 0.38
N PRO A 103 22.42 -1.79 -0.02
CA PRO A 103 22.93 -3.14 0.22
C PRO A 103 22.95 -3.41 1.73
N MET A 104 22.76 -4.68 2.13
CA MET A 104 22.77 -5.06 3.56
C MET A 104 24.17 -5.11 4.16
N GLY A 105 25.22 -5.18 3.32
CA GLY A 105 26.61 -5.08 3.76
C GLY A 105 26.89 -3.78 4.53
N ASP A 106 27.61 -3.90 5.65
CA ASP A 106 28.06 -2.80 6.51
C ASP A 106 26.96 -1.88 7.08
N LEU A 107 25.72 -2.36 7.14
CA LEU A 107 24.65 -1.72 7.91
C LEU A 107 24.81 -2.05 9.41
N PRO A 108 24.75 -1.06 10.32
CA PRO A 108 24.79 -1.33 11.77
C PRO A 108 23.46 -1.92 12.26
N SER A 109 23.46 -2.67 13.36
CA SER A 109 22.23 -2.99 14.09
C SER A 109 21.50 -1.70 14.50
N PRO A 110 20.16 -1.61 14.36
CA PRO A 110 19.21 -2.69 14.09
C PRO A 110 18.87 -2.88 12.60
N PHE A 111 19.63 -2.30 11.68
CA PHE A 111 19.31 -2.31 10.25
C PHE A 111 19.83 -3.55 9.51
N ALA A 112 20.88 -4.19 10.03
CA ALA A 112 21.33 -5.52 9.60
C ALA A 112 20.41 -6.67 10.08
N ASP A 113 19.57 -6.44 11.08
CA ASP A 113 18.68 -7.47 11.61
C ASP A 113 17.58 -7.79 10.57
N PRO A 114 17.21 -9.07 10.32
CA PRO A 114 16.24 -9.46 9.30
C PRO A 114 14.78 -9.22 9.75
N VAL A 115 14.47 -7.97 10.10
CA VAL A 115 13.19 -7.54 10.70
C VAL A 115 12.56 -6.39 9.91
N VAL A 116 11.23 -6.32 9.98
CA VAL A 116 10.50 -5.10 9.60
C VAL A 116 10.59 -4.12 10.76
N GLY A 117 11.30 -3.01 10.57
CA GLY A 117 11.35 -1.92 11.54
C GLY A 117 10.35 -0.83 11.19
N LEU A 118 9.63 -0.34 12.21
CA LEU A 118 8.78 0.85 12.14
C LEU A 118 9.24 1.84 13.22
N TRP A 119 9.57 3.05 12.77
CA TRP A 119 10.03 4.16 13.59
C TRP A 119 9.04 5.32 13.42
N LEU A 120 8.49 5.78 14.54
CA LEU A 120 7.48 6.83 14.57
C LEU A 120 8.06 8.11 15.19
N GLY A 121 7.63 9.26 14.68
CA GLY A 121 8.01 10.56 15.22
C GLY A 121 7.07 11.68 14.76
N PRO A 122 7.25 12.90 15.27
CA PRO A 122 6.39 14.02 14.91
C PRO A 122 6.44 14.29 13.41
N LYS A 123 5.28 14.31 12.75
CA LYS A 123 5.12 14.62 11.31
C LYS A 123 5.84 13.70 10.31
N ALA A 124 6.44 12.59 10.75
CA ALA A 124 7.11 11.66 9.86
C ALA A 124 7.10 10.23 10.41
N HIS A 125 7.26 9.25 9.53
CA HIS A 125 7.57 7.89 9.93
C HIS A 125 8.57 7.24 8.97
N LEU A 126 9.31 6.25 9.49
CA LEU A 126 10.34 5.52 8.76
C LEU A 126 10.08 4.01 8.92
N VAL A 127 10.02 3.32 7.78
CA VAL A 127 9.91 1.86 7.68
C VAL A 127 11.14 1.32 6.99
N HIS A 128 11.70 0.22 7.49
CA HIS A 128 12.71 -0.55 6.76
C HIS A 128 12.41 -2.04 6.83
N TYR A 129 12.78 -2.78 5.79
CA TYR A 129 12.67 -4.24 5.76
C TYR A 129 13.60 -4.86 4.71
N PRO A 130 14.13 -6.07 4.96
CA PRO A 130 14.92 -6.79 3.97
C PRO A 130 14.05 -7.21 2.77
N VAL A 131 14.66 -7.16 1.59
CA VAL A 131 14.16 -7.65 0.30
C VAL A 131 15.28 -8.42 -0.42
N ARG A 132 14.98 -9.05 -1.57
CA ARG A 132 15.95 -9.84 -2.36
C ARG A 132 16.72 -10.86 -1.52
N GLY A 133 15.99 -11.78 -0.88
CA GLY A 133 16.59 -12.80 0.00
C GLY A 133 17.24 -12.29 1.29
N GLY A 134 17.35 -10.98 1.50
CA GLY A 134 18.16 -10.37 2.56
C GLY A 134 19.44 -9.68 2.08
N GLU A 135 19.65 -9.55 0.77
CA GLU A 135 20.82 -8.84 0.20
C GLU A 135 20.66 -7.30 0.24
N ALA A 136 19.44 -6.79 0.28
CA ALA A 136 19.14 -5.36 0.26
C ALA A 136 18.09 -4.95 1.30
N LEU A 137 18.29 -3.78 1.91
CA LEU A 137 17.34 -3.14 2.79
C LEU A 137 16.50 -2.14 1.99
N ASN A 138 15.19 -2.39 1.88
CA ASN A 138 14.26 -1.39 1.36
C ASN A 138 13.87 -0.43 2.49
N ILE A 139 13.97 0.87 2.22
CA ILE A 139 13.70 1.95 3.18
C ILE A 139 12.56 2.81 2.62
N VAL A 140 11.56 3.10 3.43
CA VAL A 140 10.47 4.04 3.11
C VAL A 140 10.36 5.07 4.23
N ALA A 141 10.55 6.34 3.90
CA ALA A 141 10.29 7.45 4.80
C ALA A 141 9.07 8.24 4.30
N VAL A 142 8.17 8.63 5.18
CA VAL A 142 7.02 9.47 4.82
C VAL A 142 7.02 10.70 5.71
N THR A 143 6.91 11.88 5.11
CA THR A 143 6.86 13.17 5.80
C THR A 143 5.54 13.86 5.50
N GLU A 144 4.96 14.56 6.48
CA GLU A 144 3.93 15.57 6.20
C GLU A 144 4.52 16.73 5.37
N GLY A 145 3.68 17.33 4.53
CA GLY A 145 4.06 18.39 3.61
C GLY A 145 4.67 17.87 2.30
N GLY A 146 5.42 18.76 1.65
CA GLY A 146 5.80 18.65 0.24
C GLY A 146 4.74 19.24 -0.68
N GLN A 147 5.07 19.34 -1.97
CA GLN A 147 4.15 19.80 -3.01
C GLN A 147 3.37 18.63 -3.60
N GLU A 148 2.19 18.95 -4.12
CA GLU A 148 1.42 18.02 -4.94
C GLU A 148 2.12 17.83 -6.28
N VAL A 149 2.52 16.60 -6.61
CA VAL A 149 3.06 16.26 -7.93
C VAL A 149 2.60 14.87 -8.34
N GLN A 150 2.01 14.78 -9.54
CA GLN A 150 1.53 13.52 -10.11
C GLN A 150 2.68 12.55 -10.42
N GLY A 151 2.41 11.24 -10.31
CA GLY A 151 3.36 10.17 -10.62
C GLY A 151 3.88 9.44 -9.38
N TRP A 152 4.76 8.44 -9.59
CA TRP A 152 5.13 7.47 -8.56
C TRP A 152 6.64 7.22 -8.41
N ASN A 153 7.50 7.91 -9.19
CA ASN A 153 8.94 7.60 -9.28
C ASN A 153 9.84 8.83 -9.53
N GLN A 154 9.48 10.00 -8.98
CA GLN A 154 10.27 11.23 -9.16
C GLN A 154 11.59 11.15 -8.39
N SER A 155 12.59 11.95 -8.78
CA SER A 155 13.80 12.13 -7.97
C SER A 155 13.43 12.78 -6.63
N GLY A 156 13.91 12.19 -5.54
CA GLY A 156 13.78 12.73 -4.20
C GLY A 156 15.04 13.46 -3.79
N ASP A 157 14.90 14.70 -3.33
CA ASP A 157 16.00 15.41 -2.69
C ASP A 157 16.19 14.89 -1.24
N ALA A 158 17.42 14.49 -0.92
CA ALA A 158 17.80 14.02 0.40
C ALA A 158 17.74 15.15 1.45
N ALA A 159 18.07 16.40 1.10
CA ALA A 159 18.04 17.51 2.05
C ALA A 159 16.61 17.84 2.49
N SER A 160 15.69 17.91 1.53
CA SER A 160 14.24 18.04 1.76
C SER A 160 13.71 16.96 2.68
N LEU A 161 14.09 15.69 2.45
CA LEU A 161 13.73 14.58 3.33
C LEU A 161 14.31 14.78 4.75
N LEU A 162 15.62 14.96 4.86
CA LEU A 162 16.33 15.04 6.15
C LEU A 162 15.87 16.23 7.02
N SER A 163 15.35 17.31 6.41
CA SER A 163 14.72 18.42 7.13
C SER A 163 13.59 17.97 8.08
N GLY A 164 12.79 16.98 7.65
CA GLY A 164 11.73 16.36 8.45
C GLY A 164 12.24 15.46 9.58
N PHE A 165 13.52 15.07 9.54
CA PHE A 165 14.14 14.13 10.49
C PHE A 165 15.11 14.80 11.48
N THR A 166 15.30 16.12 11.44
CA THR A 166 16.23 16.88 12.32
C THR A 166 16.18 16.47 13.80
N ARG A 167 14.98 16.38 14.40
CA ARG A 167 14.73 16.01 15.81
C ARG A 167 14.71 14.50 16.10
N TRP A 168 15.09 13.66 15.16
CA TRP A 168 15.09 12.21 15.32
C TRP A 168 16.40 11.68 15.93
N CYS A 169 16.38 10.42 16.36
CA CYS A 169 17.56 9.71 16.86
C CYS A 169 18.66 9.57 15.79
N LYS A 170 19.93 9.46 16.23
CA LYS A 170 21.11 9.45 15.36
C LYS A 170 21.04 8.28 14.37
N GLU A 171 20.63 7.12 14.84
CA GLU A 171 20.51 5.87 14.10
C GLU A 171 19.61 6.00 12.88
N SER A 172 18.41 6.59 13.05
CA SER A 172 17.50 6.84 11.93
C SER A 172 18.04 7.85 10.92
N LYS A 173 18.70 8.92 11.37
CA LYS A 173 19.31 9.93 10.48
C LYS A 173 20.45 9.33 9.67
N SER A 174 21.37 8.63 10.33
CA SER A 174 22.51 7.98 9.69
C SER A 174 22.14 6.80 8.77
N LEU A 175 20.92 6.25 8.88
CA LEU A 175 20.38 5.37 7.84
C LEU A 175 19.95 6.17 6.60
N LEU A 176 19.21 7.27 6.80
CA LEU A 176 18.69 8.09 5.70
C LEU A 176 19.83 8.78 4.91
N GLU A 177 20.86 9.24 5.61
CA GLU A 177 22.08 9.87 5.06
C GLU A 177 22.89 8.92 4.15
N ARG A 178 22.76 7.59 4.32
CA ARG A 178 23.45 6.59 3.47
C ARG A 178 22.79 6.38 2.11
N VAL A 179 21.52 6.77 1.94
CA VAL A 179 20.78 6.55 0.69
C VAL A 179 21.15 7.64 -0.31
N GLN A 180 21.91 7.25 -1.33
CA GLN A 180 22.38 8.16 -2.40
C GLN A 180 21.28 8.56 -3.38
N ALA A 181 20.33 7.67 -3.68
CA ALA A 181 19.32 7.87 -4.71
C ALA A 181 17.90 7.65 -4.15
N TRP A 182 17.28 8.73 -3.67
CA TRP A 182 15.88 8.70 -3.25
C TRP A 182 14.93 8.79 -4.44
N ARG A 183 13.86 8.00 -4.38
CA ARG A 183 12.66 8.20 -5.21
C ARG A 183 11.54 8.73 -4.35
N ARG A 184 10.73 9.66 -4.85
CA ARG A 184 9.58 10.21 -4.12
C ARG A 184 8.29 10.19 -4.92
N TRP A 185 7.17 10.23 -4.20
CA TRP A 185 5.85 10.46 -4.74
C TRP A 185 4.93 11.11 -3.71
N SER A 186 4.04 11.99 -4.17
CA SER A 186 2.99 12.58 -3.35
C SER A 186 1.95 11.50 -3.05
N LEU A 187 1.58 11.33 -1.78
CA LEU A 187 0.53 10.39 -1.40
C LEU A 187 -0.84 11.03 -1.64
N TYR A 188 -1.76 10.28 -2.23
CA TYR A 188 -3.13 10.74 -2.52
C TYR A 188 -4.17 9.96 -1.72
N ARG A 189 -5.35 10.56 -1.56
CA ARG A 189 -6.53 9.93 -0.98
C ARG A 189 -7.69 9.94 -1.97
N LEU A 190 -8.33 8.80 -2.10
CA LEU A 190 -9.68 8.66 -2.63
C LEU A 190 -10.61 8.34 -1.46
N PRO A 191 -11.75 9.05 -1.27
CA PRO A 191 -12.81 8.56 -0.41
C PRO A 191 -13.30 7.17 -0.88
N PRO A 192 -13.79 6.30 0.02
CA PRO A 192 -14.34 5.01 -0.40
C PRO A 192 -15.45 5.21 -1.44
N LEU A 193 -15.32 4.56 -2.59
CA LEU A 193 -16.29 4.72 -3.68
C LEU A 193 -17.65 4.11 -3.30
N PRO A 194 -18.76 4.78 -3.64
CA PRO A 194 -20.12 4.28 -3.38
C PRO A 194 -20.51 3.10 -4.28
N TYR A 195 -19.74 2.84 -5.34
CA TYR A 195 -19.86 1.71 -6.27
C TYR A 195 -18.52 1.49 -7.00
N TRP A 196 -18.25 0.26 -7.43
CA TRP A 196 -17.06 -0.16 -8.19
C TRP A 196 -17.41 -0.73 -9.56
N SER A 197 -18.68 -1.07 -9.79
CA SER A 197 -19.17 -1.69 -11.02
C SER A 197 -20.29 -0.86 -11.64
N GLY A 198 -20.39 -0.88 -12.97
CA GLY A 198 -21.45 -0.26 -13.76
C GLY A 198 -21.65 -1.03 -15.06
N GLY A 199 -22.73 -1.80 -15.16
CA GLY A 199 -22.89 -2.79 -16.23
C GLY A 199 -21.73 -3.79 -16.25
N ALA A 200 -21.25 -4.15 -17.44
CA ALA A 200 -20.09 -5.04 -17.63
C ALA A 200 -18.73 -4.32 -17.48
N ILE A 201 -18.65 -3.26 -16.66
CA ILE A 201 -17.40 -2.57 -16.31
C ILE A 201 -17.21 -2.61 -14.79
N THR A 202 -16.02 -2.96 -14.31
CA THR A 202 -15.69 -2.94 -12.86
C THR A 202 -14.29 -2.42 -12.58
N LEU A 203 -14.00 -2.06 -11.32
CA LEU A 203 -12.72 -1.54 -10.84
C LEU A 203 -12.06 -2.52 -9.86
N LEU A 204 -10.72 -2.61 -9.90
CA LEU A 204 -9.91 -3.52 -9.08
C LEU A 204 -8.67 -2.81 -8.49
N GLY A 205 -8.29 -3.18 -7.25
CA GLY A 205 -7.11 -2.63 -6.58
C GLY A 205 -7.15 -1.10 -6.43
N ASP A 206 -6.01 -0.43 -6.66
CA ASP A 206 -5.86 1.02 -6.52
C ASP A 206 -6.77 1.85 -7.47
N ALA A 207 -7.40 1.25 -8.48
CA ALA A 207 -8.43 1.91 -9.27
C ALA A 207 -9.73 2.09 -8.48
N ALA A 208 -10.10 1.10 -7.65
CA ALA A 208 -11.31 1.08 -6.84
C ALA A 208 -11.11 1.63 -5.41
N HIS A 209 -10.02 1.23 -4.74
CA HIS A 209 -9.83 1.46 -3.30
C HIS A 209 -8.36 1.73 -2.92
N PRO A 210 -7.70 2.74 -3.51
CA PRO A 210 -6.31 3.04 -3.19
C PRO A 210 -6.13 3.28 -1.69
N VAL A 211 -5.20 2.53 -1.09
CA VAL A 211 -4.90 2.59 0.36
C VAL A 211 -3.59 3.32 0.59
N LEU A 212 -3.56 4.22 1.58
CA LEU A 212 -2.31 4.81 2.05
C LEU A 212 -1.39 3.70 2.63
N PRO A 213 -0.05 3.82 2.48
CA PRO A 213 0.88 2.72 2.74
C PRO A 213 1.10 2.35 4.22
N PHE A 214 0.35 2.94 5.16
CA PHE A 214 0.52 2.74 6.61
C PHE A 214 0.24 1.31 7.11
N LEU A 215 -0.53 0.52 6.35
CA LEU A 215 -0.86 -0.89 6.67
C LEU A 215 -0.18 -1.91 5.74
N ALA A 216 0.52 -1.45 4.69
CA ALA A 216 1.13 -2.31 3.66
C ALA A 216 0.19 -3.35 3.00
N GLN A 217 -1.13 -3.08 2.93
CA GLN A 217 -2.14 -4.02 2.42
C GLN A 217 -2.60 -3.82 0.97
N GLY A 218 -2.16 -2.77 0.25
CA GLY A 218 -2.72 -2.46 -1.10
C GLY A 218 -2.56 -3.58 -2.12
N ALA A 219 -1.37 -4.17 -2.22
CA ALA A 219 -1.15 -5.32 -3.11
C ALA A 219 -1.93 -6.58 -2.66
N GLY A 220 -2.04 -6.81 -1.35
CA GLY A 220 -2.83 -7.92 -0.80
C GLY A 220 -4.33 -7.78 -1.13
N LEU A 221 -4.87 -6.57 -0.99
CA LEU A 221 -6.24 -6.26 -1.39
C LEU A 221 -6.48 -6.51 -2.88
N ALA A 222 -5.58 -6.07 -3.76
CA ALA A 222 -5.70 -6.30 -5.21
C ALA A 222 -5.62 -7.79 -5.60
N ILE A 223 -4.83 -8.60 -4.86
CA ILE A 223 -4.78 -10.06 -5.05
C ILE A 223 -6.07 -10.71 -4.58
N GLU A 224 -6.59 -10.34 -3.40
CA GLU A 224 -7.89 -10.81 -2.91
C GLU A 224 -9.03 -10.43 -3.87
N ASP A 225 -8.99 -9.23 -4.46
CA ASP A 225 -9.94 -8.79 -5.48
C ASP A 225 -9.89 -9.69 -6.71
N ALA A 226 -8.70 -9.99 -7.23
CA ALA A 226 -8.52 -10.81 -8.42
C ALA A 226 -9.05 -12.23 -8.22
N VAL A 227 -8.84 -12.81 -7.04
CA VAL A 227 -9.41 -14.13 -6.67
C VAL A 227 -10.93 -14.07 -6.64
N THR A 228 -11.53 -13.15 -5.85
CA THR A 228 -12.99 -13.07 -5.75
C THR A 228 -13.67 -12.71 -7.08
N LEU A 229 -13.03 -11.88 -7.91
CA LEU A 229 -13.55 -11.52 -9.23
C LEU A 229 -13.51 -12.70 -10.21
N ALA A 230 -12.45 -13.53 -10.17
CA ALA A 230 -12.40 -14.76 -10.94
C ALA A 230 -13.46 -15.78 -10.48
N GLU A 231 -13.68 -15.90 -9.17
CA GLU A 231 -14.71 -16.77 -8.59
C GLU A 231 -16.13 -16.34 -9.00
N THR A 232 -16.46 -15.04 -8.97
CA THR A 232 -17.80 -14.58 -9.38
C THR A 232 -18.00 -14.66 -10.90
N LEU A 233 -16.98 -14.39 -11.71
CA LEU A 233 -17.03 -14.61 -13.16
C LEU A 233 -17.21 -16.09 -13.51
N ALA A 234 -16.54 -17.01 -12.80
CA ALA A 234 -16.69 -18.44 -13.03
C ALA A 234 -18.09 -18.96 -12.64
N ALA A 235 -18.74 -18.35 -11.65
CA ALA A 235 -20.10 -18.67 -11.25
C ALA A 235 -21.17 -18.12 -12.22
N GLU A 236 -20.89 -17.00 -12.90
CA GLU A 236 -21.83 -16.25 -13.74
C GLU A 236 -21.20 -15.92 -15.12
N PRO A 237 -20.75 -16.93 -15.89
CA PRO A 237 -19.83 -16.74 -17.04
C PRO A 237 -20.40 -15.98 -18.23
N ASN A 238 -21.73 -15.96 -18.36
CA ASN A 238 -22.44 -15.25 -19.43
C ASN A 238 -23.03 -13.90 -18.97
N GLU A 239 -22.89 -13.56 -17.68
CA GLU A 239 -23.53 -12.37 -17.06
C GLU A 239 -22.50 -11.49 -16.32
N PRO A 240 -21.52 -10.86 -17.02
CA PRO A 240 -20.43 -10.13 -16.37
C PRO A 240 -20.91 -9.02 -15.44
N ALA A 241 -22.03 -8.36 -15.75
CA ALA A 241 -22.61 -7.32 -14.91
C ALA A 241 -23.07 -7.84 -13.54
N ALA A 242 -23.68 -9.04 -13.49
CA ALA A 242 -24.08 -9.69 -12.24
C ALA A 242 -22.84 -10.16 -11.45
N ALA A 243 -21.89 -10.80 -12.14
CA ALA A 243 -20.61 -11.24 -11.56
C ALA A 243 -19.83 -10.08 -10.92
N PHE A 244 -19.81 -8.92 -11.58
CA PHE A 244 -19.14 -7.69 -11.12
C PHE A 244 -19.88 -7.03 -9.96
N HIS A 245 -21.21 -7.03 -9.95
CA HIS A 245 -21.99 -6.57 -8.81
C HIS A 245 -21.75 -7.45 -7.57
N ARG A 246 -21.73 -8.77 -7.75
CA ARG A 246 -21.46 -9.74 -6.68
C ARG A 246 -20.04 -9.59 -6.11
N TYR A 247 -19.05 -9.43 -6.98
CA TYR A 247 -17.66 -9.11 -6.57
C TYR A 247 -17.61 -7.84 -5.71
N GLU A 248 -18.27 -6.76 -6.15
CA GLU A 248 -18.32 -5.50 -5.41
C GLU A 248 -18.93 -5.68 -4.01
N VAL A 249 -20.09 -6.35 -3.91
CA VAL A 249 -20.78 -6.59 -2.64
C VAL A 249 -19.89 -7.35 -1.64
N LEU A 250 -19.13 -8.34 -2.11
CA LEU A 250 -18.21 -9.13 -1.28
C LEU A 250 -16.96 -8.33 -0.85
N ARG A 251 -16.39 -7.52 -1.76
CA ARG A 251 -15.07 -6.89 -1.57
C ARG A 251 -15.13 -5.48 -0.98
N ARG A 252 -16.10 -4.66 -1.40
CA ARG A 252 -16.22 -3.25 -1.01
C ARG A 252 -16.25 -3.01 0.50
N PRO A 253 -16.95 -3.80 1.34
CA PRO A 253 -16.94 -3.61 2.79
C PRO A 253 -15.57 -3.83 3.42
N ARG A 254 -14.79 -4.80 2.93
CA ARG A 254 -13.44 -5.13 3.45
C ARG A 254 -12.42 -4.06 3.06
N ALA A 255 -12.38 -3.69 1.79
CA ALA A 255 -11.46 -2.65 1.30
C ALA A 255 -11.76 -1.28 1.93
N THR A 256 -13.05 -0.90 2.03
CA THR A 256 -13.49 0.33 2.71
C THR A 256 -13.01 0.39 4.17
N ARG A 257 -13.15 -0.72 4.91
CA ARG A 257 -12.66 -0.83 6.29
C ARG A 257 -11.15 -0.60 6.37
N LEU A 258 -10.38 -1.18 5.45
CA LEU A 258 -8.92 -1.04 5.42
C LEU A 258 -8.46 0.34 4.96
N GLN A 259 -9.15 1.01 4.02
CA GLN A 259 -8.92 2.42 3.70
C GLN A 259 -9.13 3.33 4.91
N GLN A 260 -10.27 3.18 5.61
CA GLN A 260 -10.59 3.95 6.80
C GLN A 260 -9.60 3.69 7.94
N GLN A 261 -9.20 2.43 8.14
CA GLN A 261 -8.19 2.05 9.12
C GLN A 261 -6.83 2.67 8.76
N SER A 262 -6.38 2.58 7.50
CA SER A 262 -5.11 3.19 7.05
C SER A 262 -5.10 4.70 7.27
N LYS A 263 -6.20 5.41 7.00
CA LYS A 263 -6.36 6.84 7.33
C LYS A 263 -6.17 7.13 8.82
N ARG A 264 -6.71 6.29 9.72
CA ARG A 264 -6.50 6.43 11.19
C ARG A 264 -5.06 6.15 11.59
N PHE A 265 -4.41 5.15 11.01
CA PHE A 265 -3.00 4.83 11.29
C PHE A 265 -2.04 5.93 10.83
N GLY A 266 -2.31 6.60 9.71
CA GLY A 266 -1.52 7.76 9.29
C GLY A 266 -1.53 8.89 10.31
N TRP A 267 -2.69 9.20 10.90
CA TRP A 267 -2.79 10.17 11.99
C TRP A 267 -2.02 9.70 13.23
N LEU A 268 -2.18 8.43 13.64
CA LEU A 268 -1.47 7.85 14.79
C LEU A 268 0.06 7.86 14.64
N TYR A 269 0.58 7.58 13.43
CA TYR A 269 2.02 7.50 13.17
C TYR A 269 2.73 8.85 13.23
N HIS A 270 2.03 9.95 12.98
CA HIS A 270 2.60 11.30 12.95
C HIS A 270 2.29 12.13 14.22
N LEU A 271 1.63 11.54 15.22
CA LEU A 271 1.27 12.20 16.47
C LEU A 271 2.46 12.86 17.17
N ARG A 272 2.22 14.06 17.70
CA ARG A 272 3.11 14.73 18.65
C ARG A 272 2.87 14.16 20.05
N GLY A 273 3.94 13.88 20.79
CA GLY A 273 3.82 13.58 22.22
C GLY A 273 3.32 14.80 23.01
N PRO A 274 2.79 14.64 24.24
CA PRO A 274 2.11 15.71 24.99
C PRO A 274 2.89 17.01 25.28
N ARG A 275 4.19 17.08 24.96
CA ARG A 275 5.04 18.27 25.11
C ARG A 275 5.90 18.58 23.87
N GLY A 276 5.55 18.03 22.70
CA GLY A 276 6.34 18.24 21.47
C GLY A 276 7.70 17.52 21.42
N SER A 277 8.06 16.78 22.48
CA SER A 277 9.15 15.80 22.44
C SER A 277 8.84 14.71 21.40
N PRO A 278 9.84 14.21 20.66
CA PRO A 278 9.63 13.10 19.75
C PRO A 278 9.20 11.86 20.55
N ALA A 279 8.03 11.32 20.22
CA ALA A 279 7.57 10.04 20.74
C ALA A 279 8.26 8.90 19.95
N THR A 280 9.58 8.76 20.13
CA THR A 280 10.44 7.75 19.49
C THR A 280 10.06 6.35 19.99
N SER A 281 8.90 5.87 19.57
CA SER A 281 8.37 4.56 19.93
C SER A 281 9.04 3.50 19.07
N ARG A 282 10.24 3.09 19.51
CA ARG A 282 10.98 1.98 18.94
C ARG A 282 10.19 0.68 19.17
N PHE A 283 9.48 0.21 18.15
CA PHE A 283 8.82 -1.10 18.19
C PHE A 283 9.84 -2.23 17.97
N THR A 284 10.78 -2.38 18.90
CA THR A 284 11.64 -3.57 19.02
C THR A 284 11.08 -4.54 20.08
N PRO A 285 11.27 -5.86 19.95
CA PRO A 285 10.65 -6.85 20.84
C PRO A 285 11.33 -6.96 22.22
N GLN A 286 12.43 -6.25 22.41
CA GLN A 286 13.27 -6.27 23.59
C GLN A 286 13.58 -4.83 24.03
N ARG A 287 13.74 -4.70 25.36
CA ARG A 287 13.88 -3.45 26.12
C ARG A 287 12.60 -2.62 26.11
N ARG A 288 12.28 -2.13 27.31
CA ARG A 288 10.91 -1.94 27.76
C ARG A 288 10.82 -0.53 28.34
N ASP A 289 10.31 0.45 27.59
CA ASP A 289 9.93 1.78 28.09
C ASP A 289 9.06 2.57 27.07
N GLY A 290 8.42 3.66 27.49
CA GLY A 290 7.80 4.66 26.60
C GLY A 290 6.29 4.55 26.34
N THR A 291 5.60 5.70 26.54
CA THR A 291 4.23 6.08 26.13
C THR A 291 3.06 5.13 26.45
N ARG A 292 2.31 5.48 27.51
CA ARG A 292 1.07 4.81 27.97
C ARG A 292 -0.13 5.03 27.03
N GLU A 293 -0.19 6.17 26.34
CA GLU A 293 -1.34 6.60 25.53
C GLU A 293 -1.45 5.87 24.19
N ILE A 294 -0.35 5.74 23.44
CA ILE A 294 -0.32 5.01 22.15
C ILE A 294 -0.74 3.54 22.35
N ARG A 295 -0.34 2.93 23.46
CA ARG A 295 -0.74 1.56 23.82
C ARG A 295 -2.23 1.43 24.12
N LEU A 296 -2.84 2.43 24.73
CA LEU A 296 -4.28 2.48 24.99
C LEU A 296 -5.08 2.70 23.70
N ALA A 297 -4.61 3.57 22.81
CA ALA A 297 -5.21 3.81 21.50
C ALA A 297 -5.17 2.57 20.60
N LEU A 298 -4.04 1.87 20.55
CA LEU A 298 -3.90 0.60 19.82
C LEU A 298 -4.78 -0.50 20.42
N ARG A 299 -4.78 -0.69 21.75
CA ARG A 299 -5.58 -1.74 22.41
C ARG A 299 -7.09 -1.53 22.27
N ARG A 300 -7.59 -0.29 22.42
CA ARG A 300 -9.04 0.00 22.28
C ARG A 300 -9.53 -0.19 20.84
N ASN A 301 -8.74 0.18 19.82
CA ASN A 301 -9.17 0.00 18.43
C ASN A 301 -9.06 -1.46 17.94
N LEU A 302 -8.11 -2.25 18.45
CA LEU A 302 -7.97 -3.67 18.07
C LEU A 302 -9.06 -4.57 18.69
N ALA A 303 -9.60 -4.21 19.86
CA ALA A 303 -10.66 -4.97 20.54
C ALA A 303 -11.99 -5.01 19.78
N GLY A 304 -12.27 -4.03 18.90
CA GLY A 304 -13.46 -3.99 18.06
C GLY A 304 -13.34 -4.75 16.73
N SER A 305 -12.18 -5.39 16.47
CA SER A 305 -11.93 -6.15 15.25
C SER A 305 -11.59 -7.60 15.59
N GLY A 306 -12.36 -8.56 15.07
CA GLY A 306 -12.13 -10.01 15.25
C GLY A 306 -10.81 -10.56 14.72
N GLY A 307 -9.89 -9.70 14.27
CA GLY A 307 -8.52 -10.05 13.88
C GLY A 307 -7.51 -9.59 14.94
N ASN A 308 -7.33 -10.37 16.01
CA ASN A 308 -6.29 -10.12 17.01
C ASN A 308 -4.88 -10.27 16.39
N ALA A 309 -4.27 -9.17 15.96
CA ALA A 309 -2.83 -9.08 15.71
C ALA A 309 -2.12 -8.84 17.06
N VAL A 310 -1.45 -9.86 17.58
CA VAL A 310 -0.98 -9.90 18.98
C VAL A 310 0.33 -9.14 19.16
N PHE A 311 0.25 -7.84 19.49
CA PHE A 311 1.38 -7.07 20.01
C PHE A 311 1.41 -7.13 21.56
N ARG A 312 2.17 -8.08 22.14
CA ARG A 312 2.40 -8.18 23.61
C ARG A 312 3.45 -7.14 24.12
N ALA A 313 3.41 -6.78 25.40
CA ALA A 313 3.97 -5.51 25.96
C ALA A 313 4.81 -5.65 27.26
N ALA A 314 5.54 -4.57 27.68
CA ALA A 314 6.14 -4.33 29.03
C ALA A 314 6.82 -2.92 29.17
N ARG A 315 7.78 -2.62 30.07
CA ARG A 315 7.77 -2.17 31.50
C ARG A 315 9.17 -1.59 31.92
N ILE A 316 9.41 -0.30 31.72
CA ILE A 316 10.45 0.69 32.19
C ILE A 316 11.72 0.22 32.94
N LEU A 317 12.89 0.83 32.68
CA LEU A 317 13.97 1.09 33.67
C LEU A 317 14.83 2.33 33.32
N SER A 318 14.97 3.24 34.30
CA SER A 318 15.94 4.37 34.40
C SER A 318 17.02 4.03 35.46
N PRO A 319 18.05 4.85 35.77
CA PRO A 319 18.18 6.31 35.60
C PRO A 319 18.39 6.78 34.16
#